data_AF-A0A6G0MSD2-F1
#
_entry.id   AF-A0A6G0MSD2-F1
#
_cell.length_a   1.000
_cell.length_b   1.000
_cell.length_c   1.000
_cell.angle_alpha   90.00
_cell.angle_beta   90.00
_cell.angle_gamma   90.00
#
_symmetry.space_group_name_H-M   'P 1'
#
loop_
_entity.id
_entity.type
_entity.pdbx_description
1 polymer ?
#
loop_
_entity_poly.entity_id
_entity_poly.type
_entity_poly.pdbx_seq_one_letter_code
_entity_poly.pdbx_strand_id
1 'polypeptide(L)'
;MEAGDQAGVFHALQAIQLKKAARSLDGLIYAVTEAFRQLPSSTIDKCFVTLQKVMQCVIAHGGGNNYPLPRVRKQQFQDSKMPVSLEVEETLVDYGLAAALSPFE
;
A
#
# COMPACT_ATOMS: atom_id res chain seq x y z
N MET A 1 -4.63 21.44 -6.68
CA MET A 1 -3.50 20.51 -6.50
C MET A 1 -3.79 19.73 -5.24
N GLU A 2 -4.64 18.71 -5.36
CA GLU A 2 -5.04 17.89 -4.21
C GLU A 2 -3.91 16.89 -3.97
N ALA A 3 -3.29 16.97 -2.80
CA ALA A 3 -2.19 16.11 -2.40
C ALA A 3 -2.65 14.66 -2.49
N GLY A 4 -2.18 13.98 -3.54
CA GLY A 4 -2.35 12.54 -3.70
C GLY A 4 -1.83 11.87 -2.45
N ASP A 5 -2.76 11.21 -1.77
CA ASP A 5 -2.57 10.34 -0.62
C ASP A 5 -1.37 9.41 -0.89
N GLN A 6 -0.19 9.74 -0.36
CA GLN A 6 0.97 8.83 -0.37
C GLN A 6 0.66 7.73 0.64
N ALA A 7 -0.19 6.79 0.24
CA ALA A 7 -0.80 5.76 1.10
C ALA A 7 0.18 4.60 1.40
N GLY A 8 1.30 4.92 2.05
CA GLY A 8 2.21 3.94 2.63
C GLY A 8 2.19 4.02 4.15
N VAL A 9 2.31 2.88 4.83
CA VAL A 9 2.42 2.81 6.30
C VAL A 9 3.52 3.73 6.83
N PHE A 10 4.66 3.80 6.12
CA PHE A 10 5.77 4.69 6.47
C PHE A 10 5.43 6.17 6.32
N HIS A 11 4.70 6.56 5.27
CA HIS A 11 4.27 7.95 5.09
C HIS A 11 3.31 8.38 6.21
N ALA A 12 2.34 7.53 6.54
CA ALA A 12 1.41 7.79 7.64
C ALA A 12 2.14 7.85 9.00
N LEU A 13 3.09 6.95 9.23
CA LEU A 13 3.91 6.93 10.44
C LEU A 13 4.78 8.19 10.54
N GLN A 14 5.43 8.59 9.44
CA GLN A 14 6.26 9.79 9.39
C GLN A 14 5.42 11.07 9.58
N ALA A 15 4.22 11.13 9.03
CA ALA A 15 3.29 12.24 9.23
C ALA A 15 2.85 12.39 10.71
N ILE A 16 2.77 11.29 11.46
CA ILE A 16 2.49 11.32 12.91
C ILE A 16 3.74 11.66 13.70
N GLN A 17 4.90 11.09 13.33
CA GLN A 17 6.17 11.34 14.00
C GLN A 17 6.62 12.81 13.87
N LEU A 18 6.45 13.44 12.70
CA LEU A 18 6.80 14.85 12.49
C LEU A 18 5.97 15.83 13.32
N LYS A 19 4.83 15.41 13.87
CA LYS A 19 4.04 16.22 14.82
C LYS A 19 4.66 16.25 16.22
N LYS A 20 5.63 15.37 16.50
CA LYS A 20 6.35 15.28 17.78
C LYS A 20 7.79 15.76 17.57
N ALA A 21 8.16 16.88 18.19
CA ALA A 21 9.53 17.36 18.16
C ALA A 21 10.44 16.42 18.98
N ALA A 22 11.21 15.58 18.30
CA ALA A 22 12.27 14.78 18.92
C ALA A 22 13.61 15.54 18.85
N ARG A 23 14.24 15.78 20.01
CA ARG A 23 15.55 16.46 20.12
C ARG A 23 16.68 15.53 20.60
N SER A 24 16.40 14.24 20.71
CA SER A 24 17.33 13.18 21.09
C SER A 24 16.97 11.88 20.38
N LEU A 25 17.92 10.93 20.32
CA LEU A 25 17.69 9.60 19.77
C LEU A 25 16.56 8.87 20.51
N ASP A 26 16.57 8.88 21.83
CA ASP A 26 15.52 8.25 22.65
C ASP A 26 14.14 8.88 22.39
N GLY A 27 14.11 10.21 22.22
CA GLY A 27 12.90 10.94 21.87
C GLY A 27 12.37 10.55 20.48
N LEU A 28 13.26 10.26 19.53
CA LEU A 28 12.88 9.80 18.19
C LEU A 28 12.31 8.37 18.24
N ILE A 29 12.97 7.45 18.95
CA ILE A 29 12.50 6.08 19.14
C ILE A 29 11.10 6.10 19.76
N TYR A 30 10.92 6.86 20.84
CA TYR A 30 9.61 7.02 21.49
C TYR A 30 8.55 7.60 20.54
N ALA A 31 8.89 8.65 19.78
CA ALA A 31 7.96 9.27 18.84
C ALA A 31 7.51 8.30 17.74
N VAL A 32 8.41 7.48 17.20
CA VAL A 32 8.11 6.45 16.19
C VAL A 32 7.27 5.32 16.77
N THR A 33 7.62 4.80 17.95
CA THR A 33 6.84 3.74 18.61
C THR A 33 5.41 4.20 18.91
N GLU A 34 5.26 5.42 19.41
CA GLU A 34 3.94 5.99 19.66
C GLU A 34 3.18 6.27 18.36
N ALA A 35 3.85 6.77 17.32
CA ALA A 35 3.23 6.95 16.01
C ALA A 35 2.68 5.64 15.44
N PHE A 36 3.42 4.54 15.62
CA PHE A 36 2.98 3.21 15.23
C PHE A 36 1.76 2.74 16.05
N ARG A 37 1.76 2.92 17.38
CA ARG A 37 0.62 2.59 18.24
C ARG A 37 -0.65 3.40 17.93
N GLN A 38 -0.48 4.64 17.50
CA GLN A 38 -1.57 5.54 17.13
C GLN A 38 -2.08 5.32 15.69
N LEU A 39 -1.36 4.53 14.88
CA LEU A 39 -1.76 4.26 13.52
C LEU A 39 -3.02 3.38 13.53
N PRO A 40 -4.12 3.82 12.90
CA PRO A 40 -5.35 3.03 12.88
C PRO A 40 -5.13 1.77 12.02
N SER A 41 -5.67 0.63 12.47
CA SER A 41 -5.62 -0.65 11.73
C SER A 41 -6.10 -0.49 10.29
N SER A 42 -7.14 0.32 10.08
CA SER A 42 -7.68 0.64 8.76
C SER A 42 -6.65 1.25 7.79
N THR A 43 -5.58 1.88 8.26
CA THR A 43 -4.50 2.37 7.39
C THR A 43 -3.65 1.22 6.85
N ILE A 44 -3.35 0.23 7.70
CA ILE A 44 -2.64 -0.98 7.29
C ILE A 44 -3.50 -1.77 6.30
N ASP A 45 -4.79 -1.91 6.59
CA ASP A 45 -5.73 -2.61 5.70
C ASP A 45 -5.81 -1.95 4.33
N LYS A 46 -5.90 -0.61 4.30
CA LYS A 46 -5.87 0.17 3.04
C LYS A 46 -4.56 -0.04 2.28
N CYS A 47 -3.42 -0.02 2.95
CA CYS A 47 -2.13 -0.26 2.31
C CYS A 47 -2.06 -1.65 1.69
N PHE A 48 -2.55 -2.68 2.40
CA PHE A 48 -2.57 -4.05 1.92
C PHE A 48 -3.41 -4.23 0.66
N VAL A 49 -4.65 -3.72 0.67
CA VAL A 49 -5.55 -3.80 -0.49
C VAL A 49 -5.04 -2.95 -1.67
N THR A 50 -4.45 -1.79 -1.38
CA THR A 50 -3.83 -0.93 -2.40
C THR A 50 -2.65 -1.64 -3.07
N LEU A 51 -1.81 -2.31 -2.28
CA LEU A 51 -0.69 -3.09 -2.81
C LEU A 51 -1.17 -4.21 -3.74
N GLN A 52 -2.22 -4.95 -3.35
CA GLN A 52 -2.78 -5.99 -4.22
C GLN A 52 -3.28 -5.43 -5.55
N LYS A 53 -3.95 -4.26 -5.55
CA LYS A 53 -4.35 -3.59 -6.79
C LYS A 53 -3.17 -3.10 -7.62
N VAL A 54 -2.14 -2.56 -6.98
CA VAL A 54 -0.92 -2.14 -7.66
C VAL A 54 -0.24 -3.34 -8.33
N MET A 55 -0.15 -4.49 -7.68
CA MET A 55 0.38 -5.71 -8.27
C MET A 55 -0.41 -6.15 -9.51
N GLN A 56 -1.75 -6.09 -9.46
CA GLN A 56 -2.60 -6.35 -10.64
C GLN A 56 -2.27 -5.37 -11.79
N CYS A 57 -2.08 -4.08 -11.50
CA CYS A 57 -1.69 -3.09 -12.50
C CYS A 57 -0.29 -3.35 -13.08
N VAL A 58 0.70 -3.71 -12.26
CA VAL A 58 2.05 -4.07 -12.72
C VAL A 58 1.98 -5.23 -13.71
N ILE A 59 1.23 -6.28 -13.38
CA ILE A 59 1.06 -7.42 -14.28
C ILE A 59 0.38 -6.96 -15.58
N ALA A 60 -0.70 -6.18 -15.50
CA ALA A 60 -1.43 -5.71 -16.68
C ALA A 60 -0.61 -4.81 -17.63
N HIS A 61 0.46 -4.19 -17.12
CA HIS A 61 1.34 -3.29 -17.88
C HIS A 61 2.71 -3.92 -18.15
N GLY A 62 2.79 -5.26 -18.17
CA GLY A 62 4.01 -5.99 -18.52
C GLY A 62 5.19 -5.70 -17.59
N GLY A 63 4.93 -5.45 -16.31
CA GLY A 63 5.96 -5.11 -15.32
C GLY A 63 6.35 -3.63 -15.28
N GLY A 64 5.82 -2.80 -16.18
CA GLY A 64 6.06 -1.35 -16.19
C GLY A 64 5.31 -0.61 -15.08
N ASN A 65 5.78 0.59 -14.73
CA ASN A 65 5.17 1.45 -13.71
C ASN A 65 4.27 2.56 -14.28
N ASN A 66 4.04 2.56 -15.60
CA ASN A 66 3.30 3.61 -16.28
C ASN A 66 1.79 3.34 -16.27
N TYR A 67 1.22 3.22 -15.08
CA TYR A 67 -0.21 3.02 -14.87
C TYR A 67 -0.76 4.05 -13.87
N PRO A 68 -2.03 4.46 -14.02
CA PRO A 68 -2.67 5.30 -13.00
C PRO A 68 -2.79 4.53 -11.69
N LEU A 69 -2.58 5.22 -10.57
CA LEU A 69 -2.73 4.59 -9.25
C LEU A 69 -4.16 4.06 -9.08
N PRO A 70 -4.33 2.77 -8.72
CA PRO A 70 -5.64 2.17 -8.59
C PRO A 70 -6.39 2.74 -7.39
N ARG A 71 -7.61 3.25 -7.61
CA ARG A 71 -8.45 3.79 -6.54
C ARG A 71 -9.21 2.67 -5.83
N VAL A 72 -8.84 2.39 -4.58
CA VAL A 72 -9.52 1.40 -3.72
C VAL A 72 -10.74 2.05 -3.06
N ARG A 73 -11.94 1.49 -3.23
CA ARG A 73 -13.17 2.00 -2.60
C ARG A 73 -13.28 1.54 -1.15
N LYS A 74 -13.81 2.41 -0.28
CA LYS A 74 -13.97 2.17 1.17
C LYS A 74 -14.81 0.94 1.54
N GLN A 75 -15.63 0.42 0.61
CA GLN A 75 -16.48 -0.75 0.87
C GLN A 75 -15.71 -2.07 1.06
N GLN A 76 -14.41 -2.10 0.74
CA GLN A 76 -13.57 -3.29 0.92
C GLN A 76 -13.02 -3.46 2.35
N PHE A 77 -13.30 -2.51 3.25
CA PHE A 77 -12.86 -2.56 4.64
C PHE A 77 -14.05 -2.93 5.53
N GLN A 78 -14.07 -4.15 6.05
CA GLN A 78 -14.98 -4.53 7.13
C GLN A 78 -14.30 -4.16 8.45
N ASP A 79 -14.91 -3.24 9.19
CA ASP A 79 -14.46 -2.90 10.54
C ASP A 79 -14.40 -4.19 11.36
N SER A 80 -13.22 -4.51 11.91
CA SER A 80 -12.90 -5.68 12.75
C SER A 80 -12.50 -7.00 12.07
N LYS A 81 -12.27 -7.07 10.75
CA LYS A 81 -11.76 -8.29 10.10
C LYS A 81 -10.52 -7.98 9.27
N MET A 82 -9.52 -8.87 9.30
CA MET A 82 -8.35 -8.73 8.42
C MET A 82 -8.79 -8.56 6.97
N PRO A 83 -8.10 -7.72 6.18
CA PRO A 83 -8.44 -7.48 4.79
C PRO A 83 -8.35 -8.80 4.02
N VAL A 84 -9.41 -9.11 3.28
CA VAL A 84 -9.49 -10.31 2.44
C VAL A 84 -8.71 -10.03 1.16
N SER A 85 -7.96 -11.03 0.68
CA SER A 85 -7.29 -10.94 -0.61
C SER A 85 -8.28 -10.67 -1.73
N LEU A 86 -7.96 -9.71 -2.57
CA LEU A 86 -8.75 -9.39 -3.75
C LEU A 86 -8.70 -10.54 -4.75
N GLU A 87 -9.85 -10.83 -5.35
CA GLU A 87 -9.90 -11.68 -6.53
C GLU A 87 -9.05 -11.06 -7.64
N VAL A 88 -8.28 -11.92 -8.29
CA VAL A 88 -7.47 -11.60 -9.47
C VAL A 88 -8.15 -12.26 -10.64
N GLU A 89 -8.28 -11.51 -11.73
CA GLU A 89 -8.89 -12.01 -12.95
C GLU A 89 -7.97 -13.05 -13.61
N GLU A 90 -8.54 -14.16 -14.09
CA GLU A 90 -7.78 -15.33 -14.54
C GLU A 90 -6.92 -15.01 -15.77
N THR A 91 -7.43 -14.25 -16.73
CA THR A 91 -6.64 -13.89 -17.93
C THR A 91 -5.44 -13.01 -17.60
N LEU A 92 -5.52 -12.21 -16.53
CA LEU A 92 -4.39 -11.42 -16.02
C LEU A 92 -3.29 -12.33 -15.43
N VAL A 93 -3.69 -13.41 -14.75
CA VAL A 93 -2.75 -14.41 -14.22
C VAL A 93 -2.05 -15.13 -15.37
N ASP A 94 -2.82 -15.58 -16.37
CA ASP A 94 -2.29 -16.25 -17.55
C ASP A 94 -1.33 -15.36 -18.33
N TYR A 95 -1.70 -14.08 -18.53
CA TYR A 95 -0.83 -13.09 -19.17
C TYR A 95 0.48 -12.91 -18.40
N GLY A 96 0.40 -12.73 -17.07
CA GLY A 96 1.58 -12.57 -16.23
C GLY A 96 2.50 -13.78 -16.26
N LEU A 97 1.94 -14.99 -16.26
CA LEU A 97 2.70 -16.23 -16.35
C LEU A 97 3.37 -16.37 -17.72
N ALA A 98 2.64 -16.10 -18.80
CA ALA A 98 3.19 -16.14 -20.16
C ALA A 98 4.35 -15.13 -20.33
N ALA A 99 4.19 -13.90 -19.83
CA ALA A 99 5.23 -12.87 -19.88
C ALA A 99 6.46 -13.23 -19.03
N ALA A 100 6.28 -13.91 -17.89
CA ALA A 100 7.40 -14.34 -17.04
C ALA A 100 8.19 -15.53 -17.65
N LEU A 101 7.53 -16.35 -18.46
CA LEU A 101 8.12 -17.54 -19.08
C LEU A 101 8.63 -17.29 -20.51
N SER A 102 8.30 -16.14 -21.12
CA SER A 102 8.88 -15.77 -22.40
C SER A 102 10.38 -15.49 -22.23
N PRO A 103 11.25 -16.05 -23.10
CA PRO A 103 12.65 -15.62 -23.16
C PRO A 103 12.68 -14.10 -23.34
N PHE A 104 13.50 -13.40 -22.55
CA PHE A 104 13.77 -11.98 -22.78
C PHE A 104 14.13 -11.79 -24.26
N GLU A 105 13.29 -11.09 -25.03
CA GLU A 105 13.68 -10.52 -26.32
C GLU A 105 14.69 -9.39 -26.12
#